data_AF-A0A4W5K3Z0-F1
#
_entry.id   AF-A0A4W5K3Z0-F1
#
_cell.length_a   1.000
_cell.length_b   1.000
_cell.length_c   1.000
_cell.angle_alpha   90.00
_cell.angle_beta   90.00
_cell.angle_gamma   90.00
#
_symmetry.space_group_name_H-M   'P 1'
#
loop_
_entity.id
_entity.type
_entity.pdbx_description
1 polymer ?
#
loop_
_entity_poly.entity_id
_entity_poly.type
_entity_poly.pdbx_seq_one_letter_code
_entity_poly.pdbx_strand_id
1 'polypeptide(L)'
;MMQISESHLQKNSLFNSMNRFIGAVNNMDQTVMVPSLLRDVPLEEEREMAALKSSGNCDIEDGDMYSYYQLLKSIRCDIVWGVMRAEEAEKRKESRGPSSRIDSEEEESEVSPEEDEVNLQKQFQFHMTGLHGVLSKLTQQANTLTNRYKQEIGIGCY
;
A
#
# COMPACT_ATOMS: atom_id res chain seq x y z
N MET A 1 4.15 34.35 22.42
CA MET A 1 4.34 32.91 22.13
C MET A 1 3.02 32.38 21.60
N MET A 2 2.97 31.95 20.34
CA MET A 2 1.82 31.20 19.81
C MET A 2 2.11 29.71 20.01
N GLN A 3 1.77 29.20 21.18
CA GLN A 3 1.76 27.77 21.47
C GLN A 3 0.35 27.26 21.15
N ILE A 4 0.07 27.10 19.85
CA ILE A 4 -1.25 26.67 19.36
C ILE A 4 -1.04 25.39 18.55
N SER A 5 -1.64 24.30 19.00
CA SER A 5 -2.03 23.15 18.18
C SER A 5 -1.00 22.09 17.75
N GLU A 6 0.27 22.11 18.18
CA GLU A 6 1.21 21.02 17.83
C GLU A 6 0.70 19.63 18.26
N SER A 7 0.03 19.53 19.41
CA SER A 7 -0.50 18.26 19.93
C SER A 7 -1.67 17.67 19.14
N HIS A 8 -2.49 18.51 18.49
CA HIS A 8 -3.61 18.05 17.66
C HIS A 8 -3.17 17.74 16.23
N LEU A 9 -2.20 18.48 15.71
CA LEU A 9 -1.64 18.23 14.37
C LEU A 9 -0.84 16.93 14.35
N GLN A 10 -0.12 16.62 15.43
CA GLN A 10 0.62 15.37 15.56
C GLN A 10 -0.32 14.15 15.51
N LYS A 11 -1.44 14.14 16.24
CA LYS A 11 -2.37 12.99 16.30
C LYS A 11 -3.03 12.64 14.97
N ASN A 12 -3.18 13.60 14.07
CA ASN A 12 -3.77 13.42 12.74
C ASN A 12 -2.71 13.21 11.63
N SER A 13 -1.43 13.12 11.99
CA SER A 13 -0.37 12.84 11.03
C SER A 13 -0.59 11.50 10.35
N LEU A 14 -0.30 11.44 9.04
CA LEU A 14 -0.31 10.20 8.27
C LEU A 14 0.47 9.09 8.98
N PHE A 15 1.61 9.42 9.59
CA PHE A 15 2.43 8.48 10.35
C PHE A 15 1.66 7.86 11.54
N ASN A 16 0.87 8.66 12.26
CA ASN A 16 0.10 8.16 13.39
C ASN A 16 -1.12 7.33 12.93
N SER A 17 -1.77 7.73 11.84
CA SER A 17 -2.81 6.93 11.21
C SER A 17 -2.29 5.56 10.74
N MET A 18 -1.09 5.53 10.12
CA MET A 18 -0.41 4.29 9.71
C MET A 18 -0.07 3.40 10.91
N ASN A 19 0.50 3.97 11.97
CA ASN A 19 0.83 3.19 13.18
C ASN A 19 -0.41 2.60 13.85
N ARG A 20 -1.52 3.35 13.88
CA ARG A 20 -2.80 2.85 14.38
C ARG A 20 -3.34 1.71 13.51
N PHE A 21 -3.24 1.84 12.19
CA PHE A 21 -3.60 0.77 11.26
C PHE A 21 -2.73 -0.49 11.47
N ILE A 22 -1.41 -0.34 11.54
CA ILE A 22 -0.50 -1.47 11.82
C ILE A 22 -0.86 -2.14 13.14
N GLY A 23 -1.15 -1.36 14.19
CA GLY A 23 -1.58 -1.89 15.49
C GLY A 23 -2.87 -2.69 15.40
N ALA A 24 -3.86 -2.19 14.66
CA ALA A 24 -5.13 -2.90 14.45
C ALA A 24 -4.95 -4.20 13.65
N VAL A 25 -4.20 -4.18 12.54
CA VAL A 25 -3.92 -5.38 11.74
C VAL A 25 -3.09 -6.40 12.53
N ASN A 26 -2.14 -5.94 13.37
CA ASN A 26 -1.40 -6.84 14.25
C ASN A 26 -2.31 -7.49 15.31
N ASN A 27 -3.23 -6.74 15.90
CA ASN A 27 -4.21 -7.30 16.82
C ASN A 27 -5.14 -8.31 16.13
N MET A 28 -5.58 -8.00 14.91
CA MET A 28 -6.32 -8.93 14.06
C MET A 28 -5.53 -10.23 13.81
N ASP A 29 -4.27 -10.13 13.39
CA ASP A 29 -3.38 -11.27 13.09
C ASP A 29 -3.10 -12.14 14.33
N GLN A 30 -3.06 -11.54 15.53
CA GLN A 30 -2.96 -12.29 16.79
C GLN A 30 -4.25 -13.00 17.18
N THR A 31 -5.40 -12.45 16.79
CA THR A 31 -6.72 -12.96 17.16
C THR A 31 -7.18 -14.06 16.19
N VAL A 32 -6.91 -13.89 14.90
CA VAL A 32 -7.25 -14.85 13.84
C VAL A 32 -6.21 -15.98 13.83
N MET A 33 -6.38 -16.94 14.74
CA MET A 33 -5.45 -18.07 14.88
C MET A 33 -5.58 -19.12 13.76
N VAL A 34 -6.74 -19.18 13.11
CA VAL A 34 -7.02 -20.13 12.03
C VAL A 34 -7.67 -19.37 10.85
N PRO A 35 -6.87 -18.70 10.00
CA PRO A 35 -7.39 -17.87 8.91
C PRO A 35 -8.28 -18.62 7.92
N SER A 36 -8.09 -19.93 7.75
CA SER A 36 -8.90 -20.74 6.85
C SER A 36 -10.38 -20.82 7.23
N LEU A 37 -10.75 -20.49 8.47
CA LEU A 37 -12.14 -20.40 8.91
C LEU A 37 -12.86 -19.16 8.37
N LEU A 38 -12.13 -18.21 7.83
CA LEU A 38 -12.69 -17.01 7.20
C LEU A 38 -13.02 -17.23 5.72
N ARG A 39 -12.63 -18.38 5.16
CA ARG A 39 -12.95 -18.70 3.77
C ARG A 39 -14.43 -18.99 3.62
N ASP A 40 -15.00 -18.51 2.52
CA ASP A 40 -16.42 -18.67 2.19
C ASP A 40 -17.38 -18.07 3.26
N VAL A 41 -16.88 -17.17 4.13
CA VAL A 41 -17.70 -16.43 5.10
C VAL A 41 -18.11 -15.08 4.48
N PRO A 42 -19.41 -14.82 4.29
CA PRO A 42 -19.87 -13.54 3.74
C PRO A 42 -19.59 -12.38 4.72
N LEU A 43 -19.29 -11.21 4.17
CA LEU A 43 -19.17 -9.95 4.90
C LEU A 43 -20.56 -9.44 5.33
N GLU A 44 -21.21 -10.10 6.30
CA GLU A 44 -22.63 -9.85 6.62
C GLU A 44 -22.91 -8.58 7.47
N GLU A 45 -21.97 -7.63 7.56
CA GLU A 45 -22.21 -6.34 8.24
C GLU A 45 -22.50 -5.20 7.25
N GLU A 46 -23.66 -5.29 6.61
CA GLU A 46 -24.19 -4.31 5.67
C GLU A 46 -24.44 -2.92 6.28
N ARG A 47 -24.49 -2.78 7.62
CA ARG A 47 -24.94 -1.54 8.29
C ARG A 47 -23.84 -0.56 8.72
N GLU A 48 -22.64 -1.03 9.07
CA GLU A 48 -21.50 -0.15 9.42
C GLU A 48 -20.57 0.12 8.22
N MET A 49 -20.41 -0.84 7.31
CA MET A 49 -19.60 -0.66 6.10
C MET A 49 -20.30 0.17 5.00
N ALA A 50 -21.63 0.32 5.04
CA ALA A 50 -22.37 1.19 4.12
C ALA A 50 -21.95 2.68 4.21
N ALA A 51 -21.46 3.14 5.37
CA ALA A 51 -20.95 4.50 5.51
C ALA A 51 -19.66 4.75 4.71
N LEU A 52 -18.84 3.71 4.51
CA LEU A 52 -17.64 3.75 3.67
C LEU A 52 -17.99 3.61 2.18
N LYS A 53 -19.07 2.88 1.84
CA LYS A 53 -19.59 2.74 0.47
C LYS A 53 -20.06 4.07 -0.14
N SER A 54 -20.49 5.04 0.68
CA SER A 54 -21.03 6.32 0.19
C SER A 54 -19.99 7.31 -0.35
N SER A 55 -18.68 7.11 -0.11
CA SER A 55 -17.64 8.09 -0.49
C SER A 55 -16.84 7.73 -1.75
N GLY A 56 -17.09 6.56 -2.34
CA GLY A 56 -16.46 6.13 -3.58
C GLY A 56 -16.97 4.74 -3.92
N ASN A 57 -17.47 4.56 -5.14
CA ASN A 57 -17.97 3.30 -5.69
C ASN A 57 -17.09 2.12 -5.27
N CYS A 58 -17.54 1.35 -4.30
CA CYS A 58 -16.92 0.10 -3.92
C CYS A 58 -18.07 -0.90 -3.88
N ASP A 59 -18.34 -1.47 -5.05
CA ASP A 59 -19.17 -2.65 -5.23
C ASP A 59 -18.39 -3.83 -4.63
N ILE A 60 -18.27 -3.86 -3.30
CA ILE A 60 -17.81 -5.03 -2.55
C ILE A 60 -18.96 -6.03 -2.57
N GLU A 61 -19.23 -6.61 -3.74
CA GLU A 61 -20.00 -7.82 -3.87
C GLU A 61 -19.00 -8.98 -4.00
N ASP A 62 -19.09 -9.95 -3.09
CA ASP A 62 -18.41 -11.26 -3.10
C ASP A 62 -16.92 -11.37 -2.76
N GLY A 63 -16.37 -10.49 -1.91
CA GLY A 63 -15.16 -10.83 -1.14
C GLY A 63 -15.50 -11.65 0.11
N ASP A 64 -14.90 -12.84 0.28
CA ASP A 64 -14.98 -13.55 1.56
C ASP A 64 -14.14 -12.84 2.65
N MET A 65 -14.42 -13.13 3.92
CA MET A 65 -13.67 -12.55 5.04
C MET A 65 -12.16 -12.83 4.97
N TYR A 66 -11.74 -13.93 4.33
CA TYR A 66 -10.34 -14.32 4.21
C TYR A 66 -9.58 -13.43 3.22
N SER A 67 -10.20 -13.09 2.09
CA SER A 67 -9.66 -12.17 1.10
C SER A 67 -9.43 -10.79 1.70
N TYR A 68 -10.41 -10.27 2.45
CA TYR A 68 -10.26 -8.97 3.12
C TYR A 68 -9.17 -8.99 4.20
N TYR A 69 -9.10 -10.07 4.98
CA TYR A 69 -8.00 -10.32 5.92
C TYR A 69 -6.62 -10.30 5.22
N GLN A 70 -6.53 -10.90 4.04
CA GLN A 70 -5.32 -10.97 3.25
C GLN A 70 -4.93 -9.60 2.65
N LEU A 71 -5.91 -8.82 2.19
CA LEU A 71 -5.74 -7.44 1.73
C LEU A 71 -5.14 -6.56 2.84
N LEU A 72 -5.75 -6.55 4.03
CA LEU A 72 -5.28 -5.76 5.16
C LEU A 72 -3.85 -6.14 5.57
N LYS A 73 -3.53 -7.43 5.55
CA LYS A 73 -2.16 -7.92 5.83
C LYS A 73 -1.17 -7.47 4.77
N SER A 74 -1.57 -7.50 3.49
CA SER A 74 -0.75 -7.04 2.37
C SER A 74 -0.40 -5.56 2.51
N ILE A 75 -1.40 -4.71 2.76
CA ILE A 75 -1.21 -3.26 2.98
C ILE A 75 -0.32 -3.00 4.21
N ARG A 76 -0.49 -3.76 5.31
CA ARG A 76 0.41 -3.65 6.48
C ARG A 76 1.87 -3.95 6.09
N CYS A 77 2.10 -5.00 5.31
CA CYS A 77 3.44 -5.34 4.84
C CYS A 77 4.04 -4.21 4.00
N ASP A 78 3.28 -3.62 3.08
CA ASP A 78 3.71 -2.49 2.24
C ASP A 78 4.09 -1.24 3.07
N ILE A 79 3.42 -1.01 4.20
CA ILE A 79 3.76 0.10 5.11
C ILE A 79 5.05 -0.19 5.88
N VAL A 80 5.17 -1.38 6.47
CA VAL A 80 6.28 -1.72 7.38
C VAL A 80 7.58 -1.92 6.60
N TRP A 81 7.51 -2.62 5.47
CA TRP A 81 8.67 -3.00 4.68
C TRP A 81 8.89 -2.10 3.45
N GLY A 82 7.99 -1.15 3.22
CA GLY A 82 7.94 -0.36 2.00
C GLY A 82 7.31 -1.16 0.85
N VAL A 83 6.86 -0.44 -0.18
CA VAL A 83 6.39 -1.02 -1.44
C VAL A 83 7.59 -1.61 -2.18
N MET A 84 7.98 -2.83 -1.81
CA MET A 84 8.98 -3.62 -2.51
C MET A 84 8.36 -4.08 -3.82
N ARG A 85 8.45 -3.24 -4.86
CA ARG A 85 7.93 -3.59 -6.18
C ARG A 85 8.61 -4.88 -6.63
N ALA A 86 7.84 -5.95 -6.81
CA ALA A 86 8.23 -7.14 -7.56
C ALA A 86 8.42 -6.85 -9.07
N GLU A 87 8.65 -5.59 -9.45
CA GLU A 87 8.93 -5.18 -10.83
C GLU A 87 10.28 -5.67 -11.36
N GLU A 88 11.15 -6.20 -10.50
CA GLU A 88 12.37 -6.88 -10.94
C GLU A 88 12.14 -8.34 -11.39
N ALA A 89 10.93 -8.90 -11.22
CA ALA A 89 10.62 -10.27 -11.64
C ALA A 89 10.21 -10.36 -13.13
N GLU A 90 9.59 -9.32 -13.68
CA GLU A 90 9.12 -9.31 -15.07
C GLU A 90 10.21 -8.98 -16.10
N LYS A 91 11.40 -8.50 -15.68
CA LYS A 91 12.53 -8.28 -16.59
C LYS A 91 13.43 -9.52 -16.80
N ARG A 92 13.16 -10.63 -16.10
CA ARG A 92 13.95 -11.88 -16.22
C ARG A 92 13.29 -12.97 -17.07
N LYS A 93 12.06 -12.78 -17.56
CA LYS A 93 11.39 -13.73 -18.46
C LYS A 93 11.57 -13.43 -19.94
N GLU A 94 11.98 -12.22 -20.32
CA GLU A 94 12.15 -11.82 -21.73
C GLU A 94 13.53 -12.22 -22.33
N SER A 95 14.45 -12.79 -21.54
CA SER A 95 15.80 -13.16 -22.01
C SER A 95 16.01 -14.66 -22.30
N ARG A 96 14.96 -15.47 -22.47
CA ARG A 96 15.09 -16.83 -23.03
C ARG A 96 14.36 -16.87 -24.38
N GLY A 97 15.18 -16.78 -25.43
CA GLY A 97 14.75 -16.72 -26.83
C GLY A 97 13.87 -17.90 -27.30
N PRO A 98 13.31 -17.77 -28.51
CA PRO A 98 12.17 -18.54 -28.97
C PRO A 98 12.59 -19.91 -29.52
N SER A 99 11.92 -20.98 -29.10
CA SER A 99 11.90 -22.23 -29.86
C SER A 99 10.70 -23.10 -29.51
N SER A 100 10.00 -23.55 -30.57
CA SER A 100 8.99 -24.63 -30.63
C SER A 100 7.60 -24.32 -30.03
N ARG A 101 6.64 -23.82 -30.82
CA ARG A 101 5.58 -24.61 -31.53
C ARG A 101 4.95 -25.72 -30.66
N ILE A 102 3.66 -25.58 -30.34
CA ILE A 102 2.52 -26.32 -30.91
C ILE A 102 1.20 -25.69 -30.39
N ASP A 103 0.22 -25.61 -31.29
CA ASP A 103 -1.23 -25.42 -31.15
C ASP A 103 -1.85 -25.65 -29.77
N SER A 104 -2.76 -24.75 -29.37
CA SER A 104 -4.08 -25.08 -28.81
C SER A 104 -4.85 -23.81 -28.43
N GLU A 105 -5.84 -23.51 -29.27
CA GLU A 105 -7.23 -23.10 -28.95
C GLU A 105 -7.46 -21.88 -28.04
N GLU A 106 -8.06 -20.88 -28.68
CA GLU A 106 -8.68 -19.69 -28.11
C GLU A 106 -9.85 -20.09 -27.21
N GLU A 107 -9.73 -19.86 -25.90
CA GLU A 107 -10.85 -19.84 -24.96
C GLU A 107 -10.88 -18.45 -24.32
N GLU A 108 -12.07 -17.87 -24.37
CA GLU A 108 -12.44 -16.51 -24.03
C GLU A 108 -12.10 -16.20 -22.56
N SER A 109 -11.42 -15.07 -22.36
CA SER A 109 -11.11 -14.51 -21.04
C SER A 109 -12.38 -13.95 -20.40
N GLU A 110 -13.20 -14.80 -19.80
CA GLU A 110 -14.32 -14.38 -18.97
C GLU A 110 -13.83 -13.91 -17.58
N VAL A 111 -13.69 -12.57 -17.51
CA VAL A 111 -13.78 -11.66 -16.35
C VAL A 111 -13.68 -12.31 -14.97
N SER A 112 -12.49 -12.18 -14.36
CA SER A 112 -12.24 -12.51 -12.96
C SER A 112 -12.72 -11.36 -12.04
N PRO A 113 -13.42 -11.63 -10.93
CA PRO A 113 -13.90 -10.62 -9.97
C PRO A 113 -12.80 -10.03 -9.05
N GLU A 114 -11.52 -10.18 -9.39
CA GLU A 114 -10.38 -9.72 -8.58
C GLU A 114 -10.03 -8.24 -8.75
N GLU A 115 -10.82 -7.45 -9.47
CA GLU A 115 -10.41 -6.07 -9.81
C GLU A 115 -10.60 -5.07 -8.66
N ASP A 116 -11.60 -5.25 -7.80
CA ASP A 116 -12.01 -4.25 -6.80
C ASP A 116 -11.20 -4.30 -5.50
N GLU A 117 -10.87 -5.50 -5.01
CA GLU A 117 -10.05 -5.67 -3.80
C GLU A 117 -8.59 -5.25 -4.05
N VAL A 118 -8.13 -5.49 -5.27
CA VAL A 118 -6.80 -5.12 -5.74
C VAL A 118 -6.71 -3.59 -5.96
N ASN A 119 -7.84 -2.90 -6.13
CA ASN A 119 -7.86 -1.46 -6.38
C ASN A 119 -7.36 -0.64 -5.17
N LEU A 120 -7.83 -0.95 -3.95
CA LEU A 120 -7.38 -0.23 -2.74
C LEU A 120 -5.88 -0.41 -2.48
N GLN A 121 -5.39 -1.64 -2.64
CA GLN A 121 -3.97 -1.92 -2.48
C GLN A 121 -3.14 -1.19 -3.56
N LYS A 122 -3.52 -1.28 -4.84
CA LYS A 122 -2.85 -0.59 -5.94
C LYS A 122 -2.83 0.93 -5.72
N GLN A 123 -3.96 1.50 -5.29
CA GLN A 123 -4.08 2.93 -4.99
C GLN A 123 -3.16 3.34 -3.84
N PHE A 124 -3.15 2.57 -2.75
CA PHE A 124 -2.26 2.80 -1.62
C PHE A 124 -0.78 2.77 -2.05
N GLN A 125 -0.38 1.74 -2.80
CA GLN A 125 0.98 1.59 -3.31
C GLN A 125 1.39 2.75 -4.21
N PHE A 126 0.49 3.19 -5.10
CA PHE A 126 0.73 4.32 -5.98
C PHE A 126 1.01 5.60 -5.18
N HIS A 127 0.14 5.93 -4.23
CA HIS A 127 0.30 7.14 -3.41
C HIS A 127 1.55 7.09 -2.53
N MET A 128 1.85 5.94 -1.93
CA MET A 128 3.04 5.79 -1.09
C MET A 128 4.33 5.89 -1.87
N THR A 129 4.38 5.30 -3.06
CA THR A 129 5.55 5.42 -3.95
C THR A 129 5.74 6.86 -4.40
N GLY A 130 4.65 7.55 -4.76
CA GLY A 130 4.67 8.96 -5.15
C GLY A 130 5.18 9.86 -4.03
N LEU A 131 4.63 9.69 -2.81
CA LEU A 131 5.04 10.44 -1.63
C LEU A 131 6.52 10.20 -1.30
N HIS A 132 6.96 8.94 -1.30
CA HIS A 132 8.36 8.59 -1.08
C HIS A 132 9.28 9.27 -2.11
N GLY A 133 8.91 9.26 -3.39
CA GLY A 133 9.66 9.92 -4.45
C GLY A 133 9.78 11.43 -4.25
N VAL A 134 8.69 12.10 -3.86
CA VAL A 134 8.69 13.55 -3.58
C VAL A 134 9.57 13.87 -2.36
N LEU A 135 9.40 13.13 -1.25
CA LEU A 135 10.19 13.33 -0.04
C LEU A 135 11.69 13.10 -0.29
N SER A 136 12.05 12.10 -1.11
CA SER A 136 13.44 11.85 -1.50
C SER A 136 14.04 13.05 -2.25
N LYS A 137 13.34 13.60 -3.24
CA LYS A 137 13.78 14.79 -3.98
C LYS A 137 13.93 16.02 -3.08
N LEU A 138 12.94 16.29 -2.23
CA LEU A 138 12.98 17.41 -1.29
C LEU A 138 14.14 17.27 -0.30
N THR A 139 14.40 16.06 0.19
CA THR A 139 15.51 15.77 1.10
C THR A 139 16.86 16.04 0.41
N GLN A 140 17.04 15.62 -0.84
CA GLN A 140 18.24 15.92 -1.62
C GLN A 140 18.43 17.42 -1.85
N GLN A 141 17.35 18.14 -2.16
CA GLN A 141 17.39 19.60 -2.32
C GLN A 141 17.79 20.29 -1.01
N ALA A 142 17.20 19.90 0.12
CA ALA A 142 17.54 20.45 1.44
C ALA A 142 19.01 20.18 1.82
N ASN A 143 19.51 18.98 1.54
CA ASN A 143 20.93 18.63 1.76
C ASN A 143 21.86 19.45 0.86
N THR A 144 21.49 19.64 -0.40
CA THR A 144 22.27 20.47 -1.35
C THR A 144 22.34 21.91 -0.88
N LEU A 145 21.21 22.48 -0.45
CA LEU A 145 21.14 23.84 0.10
C LEU A 145 22.02 23.97 1.35
N THR A 146 21.92 23.00 2.28
CA THR A 146 22.72 22.96 3.51
C THR A 146 24.22 22.90 3.19
N ASN A 147 24.62 22.08 2.22
CA ASN A 147 26.01 21.95 1.80
C ASN A 147 26.53 23.22 1.12
N ARG A 148 25.72 23.85 0.26
CA ARG A 148 26.06 25.16 -0.34
C ARG A 148 26.26 26.21 0.74
N TYR A 149 25.36 26.29 1.71
CA TYR A 149 25.51 27.24 2.82
C TYR A 149 26.80 26.99 3.61
N LYS A 150 27.13 25.73 3.93
CA LYS A 150 28.38 25.35 4.60
C LYS A 150 29.62 25.77 3.82
N GLN A 151 29.60 25.71 2.49
CA GLN A 151 30.69 26.17 1.63
C GLN A 151 30.84 27.70 1.69
N GLU A 152 29.75 28.45 1.61
CA GLU A 152 29.76 29.92 1.65
C GLU A 152 30.29 30.48 2.97
N ILE A 153 29.99 29.82 4.10
CA ILE A 153 30.48 30.24 5.43
C ILE A 153 31.86 29.66 5.78
N GLY A 154 32.51 28.95 4.86
CA GLY A 154 33.86 28.40 5.06
C GLY A 154 33.95 27.25 6.07
N ILE A 155 32.81 26.65 6.46
CA ILE A 155 32.76 25.49 7.37
C ILE A 155 32.84 24.16 6.59
N GLY A 156 32.65 24.20 5.27
CA GLY A 156 32.66 23.04 4.39
C GLY A 156 34.02 22.65 3.84
N CYS A 157 35.02 22.41 4.69
CA CYS A 157 36.27 21.73 4.33
C CYS A 157 36.92 21.18 5.61
N TYR A 158 36.72 19.89 5.92
CA TYR A 158 37.70 18.87 6.39
C TYR A 158 37.04 17.49 6.29
#